data_AF-A0A7Y3MAF3-F1
#
_entry.id   AF-A0A7Y3MAF3-F1
#
_cell.length_a   1.000
_cell.length_b   1.000
_cell.length_c   1.000
_cell.angle_alpha   90.00
_cell.angle_beta   90.00
_cell.angle_gamma   90.00
#
_symmetry.space_group_name_H-M   'P 1'
#
loop_
_entity.id
_entity.type
_entity.pdbx_description
1 polymer ?
#
loop_
_entity_poly.entity_id
_entity_poly.type
_entity_poly.pdbx_seq_one_letter_code
_entity_poly.pdbx_strand_id
1 'polypeptide(L)'
;TKEVAYVKAPITNMPFLKNNELDYSFFFGDNKDLVWIFFIPFLIFIIIAVSNGANLTDGLDGLLTGIAAIIGAALGILAYVSSNVIFADYLNIMFLPNTGELVVFSACFLGACIGFLWYNSYPATVFMGDTGSLAIGGIIAVLAIVLRKELLIPILCGVILMETLSVTLQVTYFKYTKKKYGEGKRIFLMSPLHHHYQKKGYHEMKIVVRFWIIAILLAIFTIITLKLR
;
A
#
# COMPACT_ATOMS: atom_id res chain seq x y z
N THR A 1 14.55 17.41 -23.25
CA THR A 1 15.18 17.49 -21.93
C THR A 1 14.06 17.34 -20.93
N LYS A 2 13.88 16.14 -20.35
CA LYS A 2 12.78 15.92 -19.39
C LYS A 2 13.00 16.81 -18.16
N GLU A 3 11.91 17.38 -17.65
CA GLU A 3 11.91 18.13 -16.41
C GLU A 3 12.43 17.23 -15.30
N VAL A 4 13.56 17.61 -14.72
CA VAL A 4 13.99 17.01 -13.46
C VAL A 4 12.94 17.42 -12.44
N ALA A 5 12.20 16.45 -11.89
CA ALA A 5 11.22 16.75 -10.86
C ALA A 5 11.95 17.39 -9.67
N TYR A 6 11.77 18.70 -9.49
CA TYR A 6 12.31 19.41 -8.34
C TYR A 6 11.70 18.83 -7.06
N VAL A 7 12.49 18.71 -6.00
CA VAL A 7 12.08 18.10 -4.72
C VAL A 7 10.79 18.71 -4.15
N LYS A 8 10.53 20.00 -4.43
CA LYS A 8 9.33 20.75 -4.00
C LYS A 8 8.19 20.77 -5.05
N ALA A 9 8.28 20.03 -6.14
CA ALA A 9 7.22 19.97 -7.13
C ALA A 9 6.04 19.12 -6.58
N PRO A 10 4.80 19.62 -6.64
CA PRO A 10 3.61 18.87 -6.27
C PRO A 10 3.15 17.98 -7.44
N ILE A 11 4.09 17.26 -8.05
CA ILE A 11 3.84 16.40 -9.21
C ILE A 11 3.96 14.95 -8.77
N THR A 12 3.00 14.13 -9.18
CA THR A 12 2.97 12.69 -8.90
C THR A 12 2.88 11.89 -10.18
N ASN A 13 3.48 10.70 -10.19
CA ASN A 13 3.37 9.81 -11.33
C ASN A 13 1.99 9.14 -11.35
N MET A 14 1.17 9.49 -12.34
CA MET A 14 -0.15 8.90 -12.52
C MET A 14 -0.24 8.25 -13.90
N PRO A 15 -0.16 6.91 -13.99
CA PRO A 15 -0.11 6.21 -15.29
C PRO A 15 -1.41 6.30 -16.12
N PHE A 16 -2.48 6.87 -15.55
CA PHE A 16 -3.78 7.01 -16.21
C PHE A 16 -4.02 8.41 -16.81
N LEU A 17 -3.05 9.32 -16.71
CA LEU A 17 -3.15 10.69 -17.24
C LEU A 17 -2.21 10.91 -18.43
N LYS A 18 -2.62 11.81 -19.34
CA LYS A 18 -1.79 12.22 -20.47
C LYS A 18 -0.50 12.84 -19.92
N ASN A 19 0.65 12.26 -20.30
CA ASN A 19 2.02 12.57 -19.84
C ASN A 19 2.48 11.92 -18.51
N ASN A 20 1.70 11.01 -17.92
CA ASN A 20 2.06 10.26 -16.71
C ASN A 20 2.37 11.11 -15.46
N GLU A 21 1.92 12.36 -15.47
CA GLU A 21 2.15 13.33 -14.40
C GLU A 21 0.82 13.98 -14.01
N LEU A 22 0.51 13.93 -12.72
CA LEU A 22 -0.53 14.76 -12.12
C LEU A 22 0.15 15.86 -11.32
N ASP A 23 0.02 17.10 -11.78
CA ASP A 23 0.33 18.27 -10.98
C ASP A 23 -0.88 18.63 -10.12
N TYR A 24 -0.74 18.60 -8.80
CA TYR A 24 -1.81 18.97 -7.88
C TYR A 24 -2.24 20.44 -8.02
N SER A 25 -1.41 21.28 -8.64
CA SER A 25 -1.73 22.66 -9.01
C SER A 25 -2.91 22.74 -9.99
N PHE A 26 -3.22 21.66 -10.73
CA PHE A 26 -4.41 21.58 -11.58
C PHE A 26 -5.72 21.82 -10.81
N PHE A 27 -5.81 21.36 -9.56
CA PHE A 27 -7.03 21.48 -8.76
C PHE A 27 -7.16 22.81 -8.02
N PHE A 28 -6.05 23.51 -7.76
CA PHE A 28 -6.02 24.68 -6.88
C PHE A 28 -5.43 25.95 -7.56
N GLY A 29 -5.08 25.87 -8.84
CA GLY A 29 -4.43 26.94 -9.60
C GLY A 29 -2.96 27.15 -9.20
N ASP A 30 -2.36 28.25 -9.65
CA ASP A 30 -0.97 28.64 -9.33
C ASP A 30 -0.74 29.02 -7.86
N ASN A 31 -1.76 28.90 -7.00
CA ASN A 31 -1.64 29.20 -5.59
C ASN A 31 -0.93 28.06 -4.84
N LYS A 32 0.40 28.13 -4.86
CA LYS A 32 1.31 27.13 -4.26
C LYS A 32 0.99 26.84 -2.79
N ASP A 33 0.58 27.83 -2.02
CA ASP A 33 0.29 27.66 -0.59
C ASP A 33 -0.93 26.75 -0.37
N LEU A 34 -1.98 26.92 -1.18
CA LEU A 34 -3.18 26.06 -1.13
C LEU A 34 -2.85 24.61 -1.52
N VAL A 35 -1.99 24.42 -2.53
CA VAL A 35 -1.55 23.08 -2.95
C VAL A 35 -0.84 22.36 -1.80
N TRP A 36 0.09 23.04 -1.12
CA TRP A 36 0.81 22.45 0.04
C TRP A 36 -0.11 22.19 1.24
N ILE A 37 -1.05 23.10 1.52
CA ILE A 37 -2.05 22.94 2.60
C ILE A 37 -2.92 21.71 2.37
N PHE A 38 -3.24 21.35 1.13
CA PHE A 38 -4.00 20.14 0.82
C PHE A 38 -3.11 18.89 0.76
N PHE A 39 -1.93 19.01 0.14
CA PHE A 39 -1.03 17.88 -0.10
C PHE A 39 -0.48 17.28 1.20
N ILE A 40 -0.11 18.10 2.18
CA ILE A 40 0.43 17.59 3.46
C ILE A 40 -0.60 16.72 4.21
N PRO A 41 -1.83 17.17 4.50
CA PRO A 41 -2.87 16.33 5.10
C PRO A 41 -3.19 15.07 4.29
N PHE A 42 -3.14 15.16 2.96
CA PHE A 42 -3.34 14.00 2.09
C PHE A 42 -2.25 12.92 2.29
N LEU A 43 -0.98 13.32 2.36
CA LEU A 43 0.13 12.40 2.66
C LEU A 43 0.01 11.81 4.08
N ILE A 44 -0.34 12.64 5.06
CA ILE A 44 -0.58 12.20 6.44
C ILE A 44 -1.70 11.14 6.47
N PHE A 45 -2.80 11.40 5.75
CA PHE A 45 -3.91 10.46 5.63
C PHE A 45 -3.46 9.12 5.04
N ILE A 46 -2.67 9.13 3.97
CA ILE A 46 -2.13 7.91 3.37
C ILE A 46 -1.30 7.11 4.38
N ILE A 47 -0.36 7.78 5.07
CA ILE A 47 0.52 7.12 6.04
C ILE A 47 -0.29 6.49 7.16
N ILE A 48 -1.25 7.23 7.73
CA ILE A 48 -2.12 6.74 8.80
C ILE A 48 -2.99 5.57 8.29
N ALA A 49 -3.56 5.68 7.09
CA ALA A 49 -4.44 4.65 6.53
C ALA A 49 -3.68 3.34 6.27
N VAL A 50 -2.50 3.41 5.66
CA VAL A 50 -1.69 2.21 5.36
C VAL A 50 -1.09 1.61 6.64
N SER A 51 -0.62 2.44 7.59
CA SER A 51 -0.06 1.96 8.87
C SER A 51 -1.11 1.24 9.72
N ASN A 52 -2.28 1.84 9.93
CA ASN A 52 -3.37 1.19 10.66
C ASN A 52 -3.94 0.00 9.88
N GLY A 53 -4.02 0.09 8.55
CA GLY A 53 -4.47 -1.03 7.73
C GLY A 53 -3.53 -2.23 7.83
N ALA A 54 -2.21 -2.00 7.86
CA ALA A 54 -1.22 -3.05 8.08
C ALA A 54 -1.45 -3.71 9.44
N ASN A 55 -1.62 -2.92 10.51
CA ASN A 55 -1.95 -3.44 11.84
C ASN A 55 -3.23 -4.29 11.86
N LEU A 56 -4.30 -3.85 11.17
CA LEU A 56 -5.53 -4.65 11.03
C LEU A 56 -5.32 -5.95 10.23
N THR A 57 -4.32 -6.01 9.35
CA THR A 57 -4.02 -7.18 8.52
C THR A 57 -3.14 -8.20 9.27
N ASP A 58 -2.48 -7.80 10.36
CA ASP A 58 -1.64 -8.66 11.22
C ASP A 58 -2.49 -9.52 12.18
N GLY A 59 -3.46 -10.26 11.64
CA GLY A 59 -4.39 -11.09 12.41
C GLY A 59 -4.23 -12.60 12.19
N LEU A 60 -3.38 -13.02 11.25
CA LEU A 60 -3.04 -14.42 10.94
C LEU A 60 -1.55 -14.60 10.71
N ASP A 61 -1.05 -15.80 11.00
CA ASP A 61 0.34 -16.19 10.88
C ASP A 61 0.85 -16.01 9.43
N GLY A 62 1.82 -15.11 9.24
CA GLY A 62 2.44 -14.81 7.94
C GLY A 62 1.60 -13.94 7.01
N LEU A 63 0.40 -13.51 7.39
CA LEU A 63 -0.48 -12.73 6.50
C LEU A 63 0.12 -11.38 6.14
N LEU A 64 0.34 -10.51 7.14
CA LEU A 64 0.89 -9.18 6.90
C LEU A 64 2.32 -9.27 6.34
N THR A 65 3.17 -10.09 6.95
CA THR A 65 4.59 -10.23 6.55
C THR A 65 4.74 -10.63 5.08
N GLY A 66 3.95 -11.61 4.60
CA GLY A 66 4.01 -12.04 3.21
C GLY A 66 3.49 -10.99 2.25
N ILE A 67 2.40 -10.31 2.59
CA ILE A 67 1.88 -9.17 1.80
C ILE A 67 2.92 -8.05 1.73
N ALA A 68 3.55 -7.71 2.86
CA ALA A 68 4.58 -6.68 2.95
C ALA A 68 5.83 -7.02 2.12
N ALA A 69 6.27 -8.29 2.12
CA ALA A 69 7.36 -8.75 1.26
C ALA A 69 7.03 -8.53 -0.23
N ILE A 70 5.82 -8.91 -0.66
CA ILE A 70 5.37 -8.73 -2.05
C ILE A 70 5.35 -7.25 -2.44
N ILE A 71 4.78 -6.39 -1.57
CA ILE A 71 4.74 -4.94 -1.79
C ILE A 71 6.15 -4.35 -1.82
N GLY A 72 7.03 -4.75 -0.89
CA GLY A 72 8.42 -4.31 -0.82
C GLY A 72 9.22 -4.68 -2.07
N ALA A 73 9.02 -5.89 -2.60
CA ALA A 73 9.62 -6.32 -3.85
C ALA A 73 9.15 -5.45 -5.03
N ALA A 74 7.84 -5.19 -5.12
CA ALA A 74 7.28 -4.33 -6.16
C ALA A 74 7.81 -2.89 -6.08
N LEU A 75 7.84 -2.30 -4.88
CA LEU A 75 8.40 -0.96 -4.65
C LEU A 75 9.90 -0.91 -4.97
N GLY A 76 10.66 -1.96 -4.66
CA GLY A 76 12.08 -2.08 -5.03
C GLY A 76 12.30 -2.10 -6.54
N ILE A 77 11.48 -2.84 -7.29
CA ILE A 77 11.49 -2.82 -8.76
C ILE A 77 11.15 -1.41 -9.26
N LEU A 78 10.11 -0.78 -8.71
CA LEU A 78 9.71 0.57 -9.09
C LEU A 78 10.80 1.62 -8.81
N ALA A 79 11.51 1.49 -7.69
CA ALA A 79 12.66 2.31 -7.35
C ALA A 79 13.77 2.17 -8.39
N TYR A 80 14.12 0.92 -8.74
CA TYR A 80 15.20 0.65 -9.69
C TYR A 80 14.90 1.24 -11.07
N VAL A 81 13.68 1.02 -11.56
CA VAL A 81 13.23 1.51 -12.86
C VAL A 81 13.18 3.05 -12.88
N SER A 82 12.73 3.69 -11.79
CA SER A 82 12.64 5.15 -11.70
C SER A 82 14.00 5.82 -11.52
N SER A 83 15.00 5.09 -10.98
CA SER A 83 16.37 5.58 -10.77
C SER A 83 17.28 5.49 -12.00
N ASN A 84 16.84 4.82 -13.07
CA ASN A 84 17.64 4.62 -14.28
C ASN A 84 17.04 5.42 -15.44
N VAL A 85 17.81 6.34 -16.02
CA VAL A 85 17.35 7.23 -17.10
C VAL A 85 16.80 6.46 -18.30
N ILE A 86 17.45 5.36 -18.69
CA ILE A 86 17.06 4.56 -19.87
C ILE A 86 15.72 3.89 -19.63
N PHE A 87 15.54 3.26 -18.46
CA PHE A 87 14.29 2.58 -18.13
C PHE A 87 13.15 3.56 -17.86
N ALA A 88 13.43 4.68 -17.18
CA ALA A 88 12.46 5.73 -16.94
C ALA A 88 11.94 6.32 -18.27
N ASP A 89 12.83 6.49 -19.25
CA ASP A 89 12.42 6.96 -20.57
C ASP A 89 11.61 5.92 -21.35
N TYR A 90 12.07 4.67 -21.37
CA TYR A 90 11.38 3.57 -22.05
C TYR A 90 9.94 3.35 -21.52
N LEU A 91 9.77 3.41 -20.19
CA LEU A 91 8.46 3.26 -19.53
C LEU A 91 7.68 4.57 -19.43
N ASN A 92 8.23 5.68 -19.94
CA ASN A 92 7.64 7.01 -19.83
C ASN A 92 7.22 7.37 -18.39
N ILE A 93 8.06 7.04 -17.41
CA ILE A 93 7.83 7.41 -16.01
C ILE A 93 8.78 8.55 -15.61
N MET A 94 8.37 9.32 -14.60
CA MET A 94 9.22 10.33 -13.98
C MET A 94 10.55 9.73 -13.54
N PHE A 95 11.65 10.30 -14.04
CA PHE A 95 13.00 9.96 -13.59
C PHE A 95 13.28 10.66 -12.26
N LEU A 96 13.68 9.87 -11.26
CA LEU A 96 14.02 10.37 -9.93
C LEU A 96 15.53 10.19 -9.68
N PRO A 97 16.34 11.26 -9.81
CA PRO A 97 17.78 11.16 -9.57
C PRO A 97 18.07 10.74 -8.13
N ASN A 98 19.16 10.00 -7.93
CA ASN A 98 19.66 9.55 -6.63
C ASN A 98 18.70 8.65 -5.81
N THR A 99 17.66 8.07 -6.44
CA THR A 99 16.75 7.11 -5.77
C THR A 99 17.24 5.67 -5.76
N GLY A 100 18.47 5.40 -6.25
CA GLY A 100 19.08 4.07 -6.23
C GLY A 100 19.24 3.50 -4.81
N GLU A 101 19.43 4.35 -3.80
CA GLU A 101 19.51 3.94 -2.39
C GLU A 101 18.20 3.29 -1.89
N LEU A 102 17.06 3.70 -2.46
CA LEU A 102 15.75 3.11 -2.12
C LEU A 102 15.64 1.67 -2.61
N VAL A 103 16.38 1.28 -3.64
CA VAL A 103 16.48 -0.12 -4.09
C VAL A 103 17.17 -0.97 -3.01
N VAL A 104 18.28 -0.47 -2.47
CA VAL A 104 19.03 -1.14 -1.40
C VAL A 104 18.15 -1.27 -0.14
N PHE A 105 17.49 -0.18 0.26
CA PHE A 105 16.57 -0.22 1.40
C PHE A 105 15.42 -1.20 1.18
N SER A 106 14.80 -1.20 -0.01
CA SER A 106 13.71 -2.13 -0.35
C SER A 106 14.19 -3.59 -0.34
N ALA A 107 15.42 -3.87 -0.76
CA ALA A 107 16.02 -5.20 -0.68
C ALA A 107 16.26 -5.65 0.77
N CYS A 108 16.75 -4.75 1.63
CA CYS A 108 16.87 -5.01 3.08
C CYS A 108 15.51 -5.26 3.73
N PHE A 109 14.50 -4.46 3.38
CA PHE A 109 13.14 -4.60 3.86
C PHE A 109 12.51 -5.94 3.44
N LEU A 110 12.67 -6.31 2.16
CA LEU A 110 12.23 -7.61 1.63
C LEU A 110 12.94 -8.77 2.35
N GLY A 111 14.26 -8.69 2.52
CA GLY A 111 15.04 -9.68 3.24
C GLY A 111 14.61 -9.83 4.70
N ALA A 112 14.34 -8.72 5.39
CA ALA A 112 13.81 -8.73 6.75
C ALA A 112 12.43 -9.37 6.83
N CYS A 113 11.53 -9.08 5.88
CA CYS A 113 10.21 -9.72 5.82
C CYS A 113 10.33 -11.23 5.58
N ILE A 114 11.18 -11.67 4.65
CA ILE A 114 11.40 -13.11 4.38
C ILE A 114 12.02 -13.80 5.60
N GLY A 115 13.01 -13.17 6.23
CA GLY A 115 13.65 -13.69 7.44
C GLY A 115 12.68 -13.79 8.62
N PHE A 116 11.82 -12.79 8.82
CA PHE A 116 10.78 -12.83 9.84
C PHE A 116 9.71 -13.88 9.53
N LEU A 117 9.31 -14.02 8.26
CA LEU A 117 8.33 -14.99 7.80
C LEU A 117 8.76 -16.43 8.11
N TRP A 118 10.06 -16.73 8.14
CA TRP A 118 10.58 -18.04 8.59
C TRP A 118 10.05 -18.43 9.98
N TYR A 119 9.97 -17.46 10.90
CA TYR A 119 9.49 -17.66 12.26
C TYR A 119 7.99 -17.40 12.44
N ASN A 120 7.42 -16.55 11.58
CA ASN A 120 6.02 -16.12 11.64
C ASN A 120 5.08 -16.96 10.75
N SER A 121 5.60 -17.83 9.88
CA SER A 121 4.78 -18.77 9.10
C SER A 121 4.09 -19.78 10.02
N TYR A 122 2.87 -20.18 9.66
CA TYR A 122 2.06 -21.07 10.50
C TYR A 122 2.74 -22.43 10.72
N PRO A 123 2.76 -22.95 11.96
CA PRO A 123 2.35 -22.28 13.20
C PRO A 123 3.42 -21.27 13.68
N ALA A 124 3.03 -20.02 13.94
CA ALA A 124 3.98 -18.97 14.28
C ALA A 124 4.69 -19.21 15.62
N THR A 125 5.99 -18.93 15.65
CA THR A 125 6.83 -18.94 16.85
C THR A 125 7.11 -17.54 17.38
N VAL A 126 7.01 -16.53 16.52
CA VAL A 126 7.20 -15.12 16.84
C VAL A 126 6.07 -14.30 16.22
N PHE A 127 5.43 -13.47 17.04
CA PHE A 127 4.41 -12.52 16.60
C PHE A 127 5.02 -11.14 16.35
N MET A 128 4.48 -10.44 15.35
CA MET A 128 5.01 -9.15 14.93
C MET A 128 4.64 -8.02 15.92
N GLY A 129 3.38 -8.02 16.37
CA GLY A 129 2.85 -7.02 17.29
C GLY A 129 2.72 -5.63 16.65
N ASP A 130 2.25 -4.66 17.44
CA ASP A 130 2.00 -3.30 16.96
C ASP A 130 3.27 -2.60 16.49
N THR A 131 4.42 -2.89 17.12
CA THR A 131 5.71 -2.31 16.74
C THR A 131 6.08 -2.66 15.30
N GLY A 132 5.97 -3.94 14.92
CA GLY A 132 6.32 -4.35 13.56
C GLY A 132 5.25 -3.94 12.55
N SER A 133 3.97 -4.12 12.87
CA SER A 133 2.89 -3.92 11.91
C SER A 133 2.68 -2.45 11.53
N LEU A 134 2.71 -1.53 12.51
CA LEU A 134 2.63 -0.09 12.24
C LEU A 134 3.86 0.42 11.48
N ALA A 135 5.06 -0.09 11.82
CA ALA A 135 6.30 0.27 11.15
C ALA A 135 6.31 -0.20 9.70
N ILE A 136 5.89 -1.45 9.42
CA ILE A 136 5.78 -1.99 8.05
C ILE A 136 4.85 -1.13 7.21
N GLY A 137 3.65 -0.82 7.71
CA GLY A 137 2.71 0.01 6.95
C GLY A 137 3.22 1.44 6.73
N GLY A 138 3.90 2.02 7.73
CA GLY A 138 4.56 3.32 7.60
C GLY A 138 5.68 3.32 6.55
N ILE A 139 6.54 2.30 6.56
CA ILE A 139 7.62 2.12 5.58
C ILE A 139 7.05 2.01 4.16
N ILE A 140 6.02 1.19 3.97
CA ILE A 140 5.36 1.01 2.67
C ILE A 140 4.80 2.34 2.16
N ALA A 141 4.09 3.09 3.01
CA ALA A 141 3.52 4.39 2.64
C ALA A 141 4.60 5.40 2.26
N VAL A 142 5.65 5.53 3.09
CA VAL A 142 6.74 6.49 2.85
C VAL A 142 7.52 6.12 1.59
N LEU A 143 7.85 4.84 1.37
CA LEU A 143 8.53 4.41 0.15
C LEU A 143 7.71 4.75 -1.11
N ALA A 144 6.39 4.49 -1.08
CA ALA A 144 5.53 4.81 -2.20
C ALA A 144 5.45 6.34 -2.46
N ILE A 145 5.40 7.17 -1.42
CA ILE A 145 5.38 8.63 -1.53
C ILE A 145 6.71 9.17 -2.09
N VAL A 146 7.85 8.70 -1.57
CA VAL A 146 9.18 9.14 -2.05
C VAL A 146 9.40 8.76 -3.51
N LEU A 147 8.87 7.61 -3.94
CA LEU A 147 8.90 7.17 -5.34
C LEU A 147 7.88 7.86 -6.26
N ARG A 148 7.07 8.80 -5.72
CA ARG A 148 5.98 9.48 -6.42
C ARG A 148 4.93 8.50 -6.98
N LYS A 149 4.64 7.43 -6.24
CA LYS A 149 3.68 6.36 -6.58
C LYS A 149 2.52 6.29 -5.58
N GLU A 150 2.26 7.35 -4.83
CA GLU A 150 1.22 7.43 -3.81
C GLU A 150 -0.18 7.10 -4.36
N LEU A 151 -0.48 7.47 -5.60
CA LEU A 151 -1.77 7.16 -6.25
C LEU A 151 -1.93 5.69 -6.64
N LEU A 152 -0.84 4.91 -6.64
CA LEU A 152 -0.87 3.47 -6.89
C LEU A 152 -1.05 2.64 -5.62
N ILE A 153 -0.95 3.27 -4.43
CA ILE A 153 -1.13 2.60 -3.14
C ILE A 153 -2.48 1.85 -3.04
N PRO A 154 -3.64 2.41 -3.45
CA PRO A 154 -4.91 1.68 -3.35
C PRO A 154 -4.91 0.35 -4.12
N ILE A 155 -4.15 0.26 -5.20
CA ILE A 155 -4.00 -0.96 -6.00
C ILE A 155 -2.94 -1.87 -5.35
N LEU A 156 -1.74 -1.35 -5.12
CA LEU A 156 -0.60 -2.12 -4.62
C LEU A 156 -0.86 -2.69 -3.22
N CYS A 157 -1.42 -1.87 -2.34
CA CYS A 157 -1.84 -2.25 -0.98
C CYS A 157 -3.29 -2.73 -0.95
N GLY A 158 -3.85 -3.20 -2.08
CA GLY A 158 -5.27 -3.51 -2.19
C GLY A 158 -5.75 -4.53 -1.16
N VAL A 159 -4.92 -5.50 -0.75
CA VAL A 159 -5.29 -6.44 0.33
C VAL A 159 -5.43 -5.72 1.67
N ILE A 160 -4.46 -4.89 2.05
CA ILE A 160 -4.50 -4.05 3.27
C ILE A 160 -5.72 -3.10 3.23
N LEU A 161 -6.00 -2.53 2.05
CA LEU A 161 -7.15 -1.65 1.85
C LEU A 161 -8.47 -2.40 2.02
N MET A 162 -8.62 -3.60 1.44
CA MET A 162 -9.82 -4.43 1.59
C MET A 162 -10.06 -4.82 3.05
N GLU A 163 -8.99 -5.18 3.79
CA GLU A 163 -9.08 -5.48 5.22
C GLU A 163 -9.58 -4.27 6.00
N THR A 164 -8.98 -3.11 5.78
CA THR A 164 -9.37 -1.84 6.41
C THR A 164 -10.82 -1.47 6.10
N LEU A 165 -11.20 -1.51 4.81
CA LEU A 165 -12.55 -1.21 4.36
C LEU A 165 -13.57 -2.16 4.96
N SER A 166 -13.23 -3.44 5.14
CA SER A 166 -14.13 -4.40 5.77
C SER A 166 -14.47 -4.02 7.22
N VAL A 167 -13.48 -3.54 7.98
CA VAL A 167 -13.66 -3.06 9.35
C VAL A 167 -14.48 -1.78 9.36
N THR A 168 -14.14 -0.81 8.52
CA THR A 168 -14.85 0.47 8.45
C THR A 168 -16.32 0.26 8.09
N LEU A 169 -16.61 -0.56 7.06
CA LEU A 169 -17.97 -0.89 6.65
C LEU A 169 -18.74 -1.62 7.74
N GLN A 170 -18.11 -2.62 8.37
CA GLN A 170 -18.72 -3.40 9.45
C GLN A 170 -19.10 -2.52 10.65
N VAL A 171 -18.17 -1.70 11.15
CA VAL A 171 -18.40 -0.84 12.31
C VAL A 171 -19.45 0.23 11.99
N THR A 172 -19.37 0.84 10.80
CA THR A 172 -20.33 1.87 10.38
C THR A 172 -21.74 1.29 10.25
N TYR A 173 -21.88 0.12 9.63
CA TYR A 173 -23.17 -0.54 9.47
C TYR A 173 -23.76 -1.02 10.79
N PHE A 174 -22.94 -1.58 11.68
CA PHE A 174 -23.39 -2.00 13.00
C PHE A 174 -23.90 -0.81 13.83
N LYS A 175 -23.19 0.32 13.82
CA LYS A 175 -23.61 1.56 14.49
C LYS A 175 -24.90 2.13 13.87
N TYR A 176 -24.98 2.17 12.54
CA TYR A 176 -26.16 2.67 11.83
C TYR A 176 -27.41 1.83 12.14
N THR A 177 -27.31 0.51 12.05
CA THR A 177 -28.44 -0.40 12.28
C THR A 177 -28.88 -0.41 13.74
N LYS A 178 -27.94 -0.34 14.69
CA LYS A 178 -28.25 -0.18 16.12
C LYS A 178 -29.01 1.13 16.39
N LYS A 179 -28.62 2.24 15.75
CA LYS A 179 -29.30 3.53 15.89
C LYS A 179 -30.69 3.54 15.26
N LYS A 180 -30.87 2.87 14.12
CA LYS A 180 -32.12 2.90 13.34
C LYS A 180 -33.16 1.85 13.77
N TYR A 181 -32.71 0.66 14.14
CA TYR A 181 -33.56 -0.51 14.37
C TYR A 181 -33.44 -1.06 15.80
N GLY A 182 -32.67 -0.44 16.69
CA GLY A 182 -32.43 -0.91 18.07
C GLY A 182 -31.41 -2.05 18.17
N GLU A 183 -31.22 -2.83 17.10
CA GLU A 183 -30.31 -3.97 17.05
C GLU A 183 -29.17 -3.76 16.03
N GLY A 184 -27.95 -4.09 16.43
CA GLY A 184 -26.79 -4.02 15.56
C GLY A 184 -26.71 -5.23 14.63
N LYS A 185 -26.80 -4.99 13.33
CA LYS A 185 -26.63 -6.02 12.29
C LYS A 185 -25.19 -5.99 11.75
N ARG A 186 -24.70 -7.14 11.33
CA ARG A 186 -23.33 -7.34 10.81
C ARG A 186 -23.38 -7.64 9.31
N ILE A 187 -22.46 -7.08 8.52
CA ILE A 187 -22.31 -7.38 7.09
C ILE A 187 -21.51 -8.68 6.92
N PHE A 188 -20.36 -8.73 7.58
CA PHE A 188 -19.49 -9.90 7.63
C PHE A 188 -19.70 -10.65 8.94
N LEU A 189 -19.54 -11.98 8.94
CA LEU A 189 -19.55 -12.81 10.15
C LEU A 189 -18.62 -12.26 11.26
N MET A 190 -17.44 -11.79 10.86
CA MET A 190 -16.46 -11.10 11.68
C MET A 190 -15.63 -10.19 10.77
N SER A 191 -15.14 -9.06 11.28
CA SER A 191 -14.17 -8.19 10.60
C SER A 191 -12.86 -8.22 11.40
N PRO A 192 -11.68 -8.19 10.77
CA PRO A 192 -11.44 -8.00 9.33
C PRO A 192 -11.79 -9.22 8.43
N LEU A 193 -11.60 -9.12 7.12
CA LEU A 193 -12.00 -10.14 6.11
C LEU A 193 -11.37 -11.50 6.36
N HIS A 194 -10.12 -11.58 6.81
CA HIS A 194 -9.50 -12.87 7.10
C HIS A 194 -10.27 -13.63 8.20
N HIS A 195 -10.77 -12.96 9.24
CA HIS A 195 -11.61 -13.59 10.26
C HIS A 195 -12.99 -13.98 9.73
N HIS A 196 -13.54 -13.25 8.76
CA HIS A 196 -14.76 -13.67 8.06
C HIS A 196 -14.60 -15.05 7.43
N TYR A 197 -13.48 -15.29 6.75
CA TYR A 197 -13.19 -16.58 6.12
C TYR A 197 -12.87 -17.68 7.14
N GLN A 198 -12.18 -17.36 8.24
CA GLN A 198 -12.00 -18.32 9.34
C GLN A 198 -13.35 -18.76 9.92
N LYS A 199 -14.29 -17.83 10.15
CA LYS A 199 -15.65 -18.16 10.62
C LYS A 199 -16.46 -18.99 9.63
N LYS A 200 -16.12 -18.96 8.34
CA LYS A 200 -16.68 -19.86 7.32
C LYS A 200 -16.03 -21.26 7.31
N GLY A 201 -15.07 -21.53 8.19
CA GLY A 201 -14.40 -22.83 8.30
C GLY A 201 -13.18 -23.00 7.40
N TYR A 202 -12.63 -21.92 6.84
CA TYR A 202 -11.39 -22.00 6.04
C TYR A 202 -10.19 -22.15 6.98
N HIS A 203 -9.30 -23.08 6.68
CA HIS A 203 -8.02 -23.20 7.37
C HIS A 203 -7.19 -21.92 7.18
N GLU A 204 -6.54 -21.46 8.25
CA GLU A 204 -5.76 -20.22 8.29
C GLU A 204 -4.76 -20.11 7.14
N MET A 205 -3.89 -21.11 6.99
CA MET A 205 -2.94 -21.17 5.87
C MET A 205 -3.57 -21.04 4.48
N LYS A 206 -4.78 -21.57 4.28
CA LYS A 206 -5.48 -21.44 3.00
C LYS A 206 -5.91 -20.00 2.74
N ILE A 207 -6.25 -19.24 3.79
CA ILE A 207 -6.60 -17.82 3.69
C ILE A 207 -5.34 -17.02 3.37
N VAL A 208 -4.27 -17.23 4.14
CA VAL A 208 -2.98 -16.53 3.99
C VAL A 208 -2.43 -16.65 2.57
N VAL A 209 -2.29 -17.89 2.07
CA VAL A 209 -1.77 -18.13 0.72
C VAL A 209 -2.66 -17.52 -0.36
N ARG A 210 -3.98 -17.52 -0.20
CA ARG A 210 -4.89 -16.87 -1.16
C ARG A 210 -4.74 -15.35 -1.18
N PHE A 211 -4.53 -14.76 -0.01
CA PHE A 211 -4.30 -13.33 0.10
C PHE A 211 -2.94 -12.94 -0.52
N TRP A 212 -1.93 -13.79 -0.39
CA TRP A 212 -0.66 -13.63 -1.09
C TRP A 212 -0.81 -13.71 -2.61
N ILE A 213 -1.59 -14.67 -3.12
CA ILE A 213 -1.89 -14.76 -4.57
C ILE A 213 -2.53 -13.45 -5.06
N ILE A 214 -3.51 -12.92 -4.32
CA ILE A 214 -4.14 -11.63 -4.67
C ILE A 214 -3.13 -10.48 -4.61
N ALA A 215 -2.28 -10.42 -3.58
CA ALA A 215 -1.24 -9.41 -3.45
C ALA A 215 -0.23 -9.47 -4.60
N ILE A 216 0.19 -10.67 -5.05
CA ILE A 216 1.06 -10.86 -6.21
C ILE A 216 0.38 -10.34 -7.47
N LEU A 217 -0.89 -10.70 -7.70
CA LEU A 217 -1.64 -10.22 -8.86
C LEU A 217 -1.78 -8.70 -8.87
N LEU A 218 -2.08 -8.08 -7.72
CA LEU A 218 -2.14 -6.64 -7.57
C LEU A 218 -0.79 -5.97 -7.81
N ALA A 219 0.30 -6.53 -7.29
CA ALA A 219 1.66 -6.02 -7.53
C ALA A 219 2.05 -6.09 -9.01
N ILE A 220 1.78 -7.21 -9.67
CA ILE A 220 1.96 -7.36 -11.12
C ILE A 220 1.13 -6.32 -11.87
N PHE A 221 -0.14 -6.15 -11.49
CA PHE A 221 -1.04 -5.18 -12.09
C PHE A 221 -0.51 -3.75 -11.91
N THR A 222 0.00 -3.38 -10.74
CA THR A 222 0.64 -2.08 -10.48
C THR A 222 1.84 -1.85 -11.41
N ILE A 223 2.70 -2.85 -11.60
CA ILE A 223 3.87 -2.74 -12.48
C ILE A 223 3.44 -2.63 -13.94
N ILE A 224 2.48 -3.45 -14.39
CA ILE A 224 1.98 -3.44 -15.78
C ILE A 224 1.30 -2.12 -16.09
N THR A 225 0.59 -1.53 -15.13
CA THR A 225 -0.10 -0.25 -15.31
C THR A 225 0.86 0.86 -15.77
N LEU A 226 2.13 0.83 -15.39
CA LEU A 226 3.13 1.78 -15.88
C LEU A 226 3.40 1.70 -17.38
N LYS A 227 3.10 0.55 -17.99
CA LYS A 227 3.29 0.30 -19.43
C LYS A 227 1.99 0.45 -20.21
N LEU A 228 0.82 0.49 -19.56
CA LEU A 228 -0.46 0.63 -20.24
C LEU A 228 -0.51 2.03 -20.86
N ARG A 229 -0.53 2.04 -22.20
CA ARG A 229 -0.52 3.19 -23.10
C ARG A 229 -1.85 3.24 -23.83
#